data_AF-A0A9P7AUF3-F1
#
_entry.id   AF-A0A9P7AUF3-F1
#
_cell.length_a   1.000
_cell.length_b   1.000
_cell.length_c   1.000
_cell.angle_alpha   90.00
_cell.angle_beta   90.00
_cell.angle_gamma   90.00
#
_symmetry.space_group_name_H-M   'P 1'
#
loop_
_entity.id
_entity.type
_entity.pdbx_description
1 polymer ?
#
loop_
_entity_poly.entity_id
_entity_poly.type
_entity_poly.pdbx_seq_one_letter_code
_entity_poly.pdbx_strand_id
1 'polypeptide(L)'
;MCTKPRNILTSNFTNALHLKFDFEMTSPVVASLRNSWLSTMYSSGKYCDLTIKCQDRKFKVHRVVVCSQSKPLAAAVDGELKEAFLGVIDLEDDEPEVVANMIHFLYHASYDDGRARAVCEGVTTSCTTQIAVSDLNSDSSAASDTSQLFGSYHSLDFPTNYRLTTPSAFESSAGGSVLMNAKVYVAADKYDIPTLKREAQKKQEEVLDRGWNSASFVTSLKVLYEGTMDTDRALRDITMKFVGKHAKELMDRGEFVSLVREDNEICFDVLKASLAAAPGTTPPLAASSIMLHYLGKRKTADMSSIIVDPEAEVLSPRLQRQAMLLETGKWSDLSIICHGKTFKLHRSIVCVQSKPLEAMADGKFMEGINGVITLNDDDLDVFECLVSFFYKETYDDSHNVTTTLAVPSSMNDSFVGTSQALLLNAKVYVMAEKFDIPELKKLATVKYEAAVPIDWNSEAMAASINVVYEETPQSDRSLKEVMIKAAGEHARYLLERSEFLSLCTQSNDVCLDLLKEVVASASKREVKDCPNCGADFY
;
A
#
# COMPACT_ATOMS: atom_id res chain seq x y z
N MET A 1 44.24 22.19 -38.29
CA MET A 1 43.71 23.08 -37.24
C MET A 1 42.26 22.72 -37.01
N CYS A 2 41.96 22.04 -35.91
CA CYS A 2 40.60 21.93 -35.38
C CYS A 2 40.73 21.93 -33.85
N THR A 3 39.90 22.73 -33.22
CA THR A 3 40.08 23.37 -31.92
C THR A 3 39.80 22.47 -30.70
N LYS A 4 40.38 22.88 -29.55
CA LYS A 4 40.30 22.33 -28.17
C LYS A 4 38.95 21.72 -27.73
N PRO A 5 38.97 20.74 -26.80
CA PRO A 5 37.77 20.18 -26.20
C PRO A 5 37.09 21.19 -25.26
N ARG A 6 35.76 21.32 -25.39
CA ARG A 6 34.89 22.02 -24.43
C ARG A 6 34.65 21.12 -23.23
N ASN A 7 34.70 21.73 -22.03
CA ASN A 7 34.27 21.14 -20.76
C ASN A 7 32.83 20.59 -20.87
N ILE A 8 32.68 19.27 -20.74
CA ILE A 8 31.39 18.54 -20.61
C ILE A 8 31.33 17.89 -19.21
N LEU A 9 31.58 18.67 -18.15
CA LEU A 9 31.52 18.16 -16.77
C LEU A 9 30.45 18.83 -15.89
N THR A 10 29.72 19.82 -16.40
CA THR A 10 28.73 20.56 -15.59
C THR A 10 27.28 20.41 -16.03
N SER A 11 26.98 19.84 -17.21
CA SER A 11 25.58 19.65 -17.68
C SER A 11 24.96 18.29 -17.33
N ASN A 12 25.77 17.31 -16.91
CA ASN A 12 25.27 15.96 -16.59
C ASN A 12 24.85 15.82 -15.11
N PHE A 13 25.34 16.70 -14.22
CA PHE A 13 24.99 16.67 -12.79
C PHE A 13 23.54 17.11 -12.52
N THR A 14 23.04 18.12 -13.23
CA THR A 14 21.65 18.57 -13.08
C THR A 14 20.65 17.61 -13.72
N ASN A 15 21.00 16.95 -14.83
CA ASN A 15 20.14 15.95 -15.45
C ASN A 15 20.06 14.65 -14.63
N ALA A 16 21.13 14.24 -13.94
CA ALA A 16 21.10 13.07 -13.06
C ALA A 16 20.24 13.30 -11.80
N LEU A 17 20.22 14.52 -11.25
CA LEU A 17 19.34 14.89 -10.14
C LEU A 17 17.86 14.98 -10.55
N HIS A 18 17.56 15.38 -11.79
CA HIS A 18 16.18 15.38 -12.31
C HIS A 18 15.70 13.97 -12.68
N LEU A 19 16.58 13.13 -13.23
CA LEU A 19 16.26 11.72 -13.54
C LEU A 19 16.13 10.84 -12.28
N LYS A 20 16.79 11.21 -11.17
CA LYS A 20 16.58 10.60 -9.85
C LYS A 20 15.12 10.68 -9.39
N PHE A 21 14.40 11.74 -9.78
CA PHE A 21 13.03 12.01 -9.33
C PHE A 21 11.95 11.30 -10.18
N ASP A 22 12.17 11.15 -11.49
CA ASP A 22 11.15 10.55 -12.37
C ASP A 22 11.10 9.00 -12.30
N PHE A 23 12.20 8.35 -11.89
CA PHE A 23 12.26 6.88 -11.80
C PHE A 23 11.62 6.33 -10.52
N GLU A 24 11.55 7.11 -9.44
CA GLU A 24 11.02 6.66 -8.13
C GLU A 24 9.48 6.55 -8.06
N MET A 25 8.72 7.05 -9.05
CA MET A 25 7.27 7.26 -8.84
C MET A 25 6.28 6.68 -9.86
N THR A 26 6.69 5.93 -10.89
CA THR A 26 5.72 5.45 -11.91
C THR A 26 5.84 4.00 -12.35
N SER A 27 6.57 3.13 -11.63
CA SER A 27 6.54 1.70 -11.96
C SER A 27 5.21 1.06 -11.55
N PRO A 28 4.40 0.51 -12.48
CA PRO A 28 3.17 -0.22 -12.15
C PRO A 28 3.39 -1.44 -11.24
N VAL A 29 4.65 -1.87 -11.07
CA VAL A 29 5.05 -2.92 -10.12
C VAL A 29 4.83 -2.48 -8.66
N VAL A 30 5.11 -1.22 -8.32
CA VAL A 30 4.96 -0.70 -6.95
C VAL A 30 3.49 -0.48 -6.59
N ALA A 31 2.67 -0.05 -7.55
CA ALA A 31 1.22 0.10 -7.36
C ALA A 31 0.49 -1.25 -7.17
N SER A 32 0.99 -2.34 -7.79
CA SER A 32 0.44 -3.69 -7.67
C SER A 32 0.73 -4.34 -6.30
N LEU A 33 1.87 -4.01 -5.67
CA LEU A 33 2.28 -4.56 -4.37
C LEU A 33 1.50 -3.99 -3.17
N ARG A 34 1.04 -2.74 -3.26
CA ARG A 34 0.38 -1.96 -2.18
C ARG A 34 -0.83 -2.63 -1.52
N ASN A 35 -1.51 -3.54 -2.22
CA ASN A 35 -2.73 -4.21 -1.75
C ASN A 35 -2.53 -5.67 -1.34
N SER A 36 -1.37 -6.26 -1.64
CA SER A 36 -1.17 -7.70 -1.49
C SER A 36 -1.16 -8.14 -0.01
N TRP A 37 -0.41 -7.45 0.84
CA TRP A 37 -0.20 -7.91 2.23
C TRP A 37 -1.38 -7.62 3.16
N LEU A 38 -2.15 -6.53 3.00
CA LEU A 38 -3.41 -6.35 3.76
C LEU A 38 -4.46 -7.39 3.37
N SER A 39 -4.53 -7.77 2.10
CA SER A 39 -5.41 -8.86 1.64
C SER A 39 -5.00 -10.19 2.28
N THR A 40 -3.68 -10.47 2.36
CA THR A 40 -3.13 -11.62 3.08
C THR A 40 -3.45 -11.58 4.58
N MET A 41 -3.32 -10.40 5.21
CA MET A 41 -3.65 -10.19 6.62
C MET A 41 -5.15 -10.47 6.88
N TYR A 42 -6.04 -9.94 6.04
CA TYR A 42 -7.48 -10.18 6.12
C TYR A 42 -7.82 -11.67 5.96
N SER A 43 -7.25 -12.32 4.94
CA SER A 43 -7.53 -13.72 4.61
C SER A 43 -7.00 -14.69 5.67
N SER A 44 -5.80 -14.44 6.19
CA SER A 44 -5.16 -15.32 7.18
C SER A 44 -5.71 -15.16 8.59
N GLY A 45 -6.14 -13.96 8.98
CA GLY A 45 -6.55 -13.64 10.35
C GLY A 45 -5.44 -13.77 11.40
N LYS A 46 -4.18 -13.93 10.98
CA LYS A 46 -3.03 -13.96 11.88
C LYS A 46 -2.83 -12.59 12.53
N TYR A 47 -2.57 -12.57 13.83
CA TYR A 47 -2.37 -11.34 14.62
C TYR A 47 -3.59 -10.44 14.78
N CYS A 48 -4.80 -10.98 14.57
CA CYS A 48 -6.00 -10.23 14.96
C CYS A 48 -6.00 -10.00 16.48
N ASP A 49 -6.04 -8.73 16.85
CA ASP A 49 -5.99 -8.17 18.21
C ASP A 49 -7.27 -7.42 18.57
N LEU A 50 -8.28 -7.50 17.70
CA LEU A 50 -9.62 -6.93 17.86
C LEU A 50 -10.68 -7.86 17.28
N THR A 51 -11.82 -7.95 17.96
CA THR A 51 -13.03 -8.62 17.47
C THR A 51 -14.16 -7.61 17.38
N ILE A 52 -14.80 -7.49 16.22
CA ILE A 52 -16.06 -6.76 16.09
C ILE A 52 -17.18 -7.80 16.16
N LYS A 53 -18.07 -7.68 17.15
CA LYS A 53 -19.29 -8.46 17.23
C LYS A 53 -20.43 -7.62 16.63
N CYS A 54 -21.25 -8.23 15.80
CA CYS A 54 -22.44 -7.60 15.25
C CYS A 54 -23.52 -8.67 15.18
N GLN A 55 -24.51 -8.54 16.06
CA GLN A 55 -25.55 -9.54 16.26
C GLN A 55 -24.93 -10.93 16.55
N ASP A 56 -25.22 -11.94 15.73
CA ASP A 56 -24.68 -13.30 15.82
C ASP A 56 -23.29 -13.48 15.16
N ARG A 57 -22.82 -12.47 14.41
CA ARG A 57 -21.54 -12.53 13.69
C ARG A 57 -20.39 -11.94 14.49
N LYS A 58 -19.22 -12.57 14.37
CA LYS A 58 -17.96 -12.12 14.96
C LYS A 58 -16.90 -11.99 13.88
N PHE A 59 -16.26 -10.84 13.80
CA PHE A 59 -15.22 -10.52 12.84
C PHE A 59 -13.91 -10.33 13.57
N LYS A 60 -12.94 -11.21 13.34
CA LYS A 60 -11.56 -11.01 13.80
C LYS A 60 -10.88 -10.01 12.87
N VAL A 61 -10.38 -8.93 13.42
CA VAL A 61 -9.81 -7.79 12.70
C VAL A 61 -8.58 -7.27 13.43
N HIS A 62 -7.89 -6.30 12.81
CA HIS A 62 -6.66 -5.73 13.33
C HIS A 62 -6.89 -4.27 13.76
N ARG A 63 -6.52 -3.91 14.99
CA ARG A 63 -6.64 -2.55 15.54
C ARG A 63 -5.98 -1.53 14.61
N VAL A 64 -4.75 -1.83 14.17
CA VAL A 64 -3.98 -0.97 13.26
C VAL A 64 -4.69 -0.67 11.93
N VAL A 65 -5.56 -1.57 11.45
CA VAL A 65 -6.32 -1.37 10.21
C VAL A 65 -7.63 -0.64 10.48
N VAL A 66 -8.37 -1.05 11.52
CA VAL A 66 -9.70 -0.51 11.81
C VAL A 66 -9.62 0.86 12.46
N CYS A 67 -8.84 0.99 13.53
CA CYS A 67 -8.77 2.18 14.37
C CYS A 67 -8.01 3.31 13.69
N SER A 68 -7.05 3.02 12.80
CA SER A 68 -6.41 4.08 11.99
C SER A 68 -7.39 4.76 11.02
N GLN A 69 -8.50 4.11 10.67
CA GLN A 69 -9.45 4.56 9.67
C GLN A 69 -10.78 5.06 10.22
N SER A 70 -11.05 4.83 11.51
CA SER A 70 -12.29 5.25 12.18
C SER A 70 -11.96 5.82 13.56
N LYS A 71 -12.20 7.14 13.74
CA LYS A 71 -11.97 7.78 15.05
C LYS A 71 -12.89 7.23 16.15
N PRO A 72 -14.19 7.01 15.93
CA PRO A 72 -15.07 6.39 16.93
C PRO A 72 -14.60 4.99 17.35
N LEU A 73 -14.22 4.13 16.39
CA LEU A 73 -13.73 2.79 16.72
C LEU A 73 -12.36 2.83 17.40
N ALA A 74 -11.50 3.80 17.06
CA ALA A 74 -10.25 4.04 17.79
C ALA A 74 -10.53 4.48 19.24
N ALA A 75 -11.46 5.41 19.46
CA ALA A 75 -11.81 5.89 20.78
C ALA A 75 -12.38 4.78 21.68
N ALA A 76 -13.14 3.84 21.09
CA ALA A 76 -13.64 2.67 21.82
C ALA A 76 -12.51 1.78 22.36
N VAL A 77 -11.41 1.61 21.60
CA VAL A 77 -10.28 0.76 22.02
C VAL A 77 -9.17 1.50 22.79
N ASP A 78 -9.07 2.83 22.63
CA ASP A 78 -8.09 3.68 23.32
C ASP A 78 -8.59 4.13 24.70
N GLY A 79 -9.89 4.02 24.99
CA GLY A 79 -10.49 4.44 26.26
C GLY A 79 -10.27 3.47 27.42
N GLU A 80 -10.82 3.80 28.59
CA GLU A 80 -10.82 2.94 29.78
C GLU A 80 -12.06 2.03 29.86
N LEU A 81 -12.77 1.88 28.74
CA LEU A 81 -14.00 1.11 28.66
C LEU A 81 -13.69 -0.38 28.43
N LYS A 82 -14.73 -1.22 28.54
CA LYS A 82 -14.58 -2.68 28.49
C LYS A 82 -14.00 -3.15 27.16
N GLU A 83 -14.27 -2.44 26.08
CA GLU A 83 -13.84 -2.70 24.71
C GLU A 83 -12.31 -2.67 24.59
N ALA A 84 -11.66 -1.72 25.28
CA ALA A 84 -10.21 -1.59 25.28
C ALA A 84 -9.51 -2.82 25.89
N PHE A 85 -10.04 -3.30 27.02
CA PHE A 85 -9.51 -4.46 27.75
C PHE A 85 -9.86 -5.80 27.11
N LEU A 86 -11.09 -5.94 26.62
CA LEU A 86 -11.57 -7.20 26.03
C LEU A 86 -11.11 -7.36 24.59
N GLY A 87 -10.76 -6.27 23.90
CA GLY A 87 -10.53 -6.28 22.46
C GLY A 87 -11.77 -6.69 21.69
N VAL A 88 -12.95 -6.34 22.20
CA VAL A 88 -14.24 -6.65 21.55
C VAL A 88 -15.05 -5.36 21.46
N ILE A 89 -15.44 -4.97 20.25
CA ILE A 89 -16.40 -3.90 20.00
C ILE A 89 -17.74 -4.55 19.65
N ASP A 90 -18.81 -4.16 20.34
CA ASP A 90 -20.16 -4.69 20.09
C ASP A 90 -21.01 -3.68 19.29
N LEU A 91 -21.41 -4.10 18.09
CA LEU A 91 -22.23 -3.35 17.13
C LEU A 91 -23.58 -4.05 16.94
N GLU A 92 -24.28 -4.33 18.05
CA GLU A 92 -25.56 -5.06 18.06
C GLU A 92 -26.67 -4.34 17.28
N ASP A 93 -26.66 -3.00 17.26
CA ASP A 93 -27.66 -2.19 16.56
C ASP A 93 -27.41 -2.06 15.05
N ASP A 94 -26.30 -2.60 14.53
CA ASP A 94 -25.96 -2.53 13.11
C ASP A 94 -26.34 -3.81 12.35
N GLU A 95 -26.45 -3.68 11.03
CA GLU A 95 -26.69 -4.82 10.15
C GLU A 95 -25.39 -5.56 9.82
N PRO A 96 -25.32 -6.90 10.02
CA PRO A 96 -24.07 -7.63 9.88
C PRO A 96 -23.46 -7.61 8.47
N GLU A 97 -24.29 -7.51 7.42
CA GLU A 97 -23.78 -7.38 6.04
C GLU A 97 -23.17 -6.00 5.76
N VAL A 98 -23.72 -4.95 6.37
CA VAL A 98 -23.18 -3.59 6.26
C VAL A 98 -21.84 -3.50 6.99
N VAL A 99 -21.77 -4.09 8.19
CA VAL A 99 -20.52 -4.20 8.97
C VAL A 99 -19.48 -5.03 8.21
N ALA A 100 -19.87 -6.14 7.60
CA ALA A 100 -18.97 -6.95 6.78
C ALA A 100 -18.39 -6.16 5.58
N ASN A 101 -19.23 -5.39 4.88
CA ASN A 101 -18.79 -4.54 3.77
C ASN A 101 -17.91 -3.38 4.23
N MET A 102 -18.21 -2.77 5.38
CA MET A 102 -17.34 -1.78 6.01
C MET A 102 -15.97 -2.38 6.30
N ILE A 103 -15.91 -3.53 6.98
CA ILE A 103 -14.64 -4.22 7.29
C ILE A 103 -13.90 -4.59 6.01
N HIS A 104 -14.59 -5.15 5.01
CA HIS A 104 -13.98 -5.51 3.73
C HIS A 104 -13.34 -4.29 3.06
N PHE A 105 -14.01 -3.14 3.07
CA PHE A 105 -13.44 -1.89 2.57
C PHE A 105 -12.18 -1.46 3.32
N LEU A 106 -12.14 -1.60 4.65
CA LEU A 106 -10.98 -1.19 5.45
C LEU A 106 -9.68 -1.92 5.04
N TYR A 107 -9.79 -3.15 4.51
CA TYR A 107 -8.65 -3.92 4.01
C TYR A 107 -8.38 -3.73 2.51
N HIS A 108 -9.44 -3.60 1.69
CA HIS A 108 -9.33 -3.68 0.23
C HIS A 108 -9.59 -2.35 -0.50
N ALA A 109 -10.00 -1.30 0.21
CA ALA A 109 -10.48 -0.04 -0.35
C ALA A 109 -11.66 -0.18 -1.33
N SER A 110 -12.41 -1.29 -1.23
CA SER A 110 -13.63 -1.58 -1.99
C SER A 110 -14.47 -2.61 -1.22
N TYR A 111 -15.77 -2.71 -1.50
CA TYR A 111 -16.70 -3.69 -0.92
C TYR A 111 -17.67 -4.23 -1.98
N ASP A 112 -18.33 -5.36 -1.75
CA ASP A 112 -19.32 -5.93 -2.68
C ASP A 112 -20.71 -5.33 -2.41
N ASP A 113 -21.24 -4.57 -3.36
CA ASP A 113 -22.61 -4.04 -3.31
C ASP A 113 -23.61 -4.98 -4.01
N GLY A 114 -23.20 -6.19 -4.39
CA GLY A 114 -24.04 -7.19 -5.03
C GLY A 114 -24.26 -6.97 -6.53
N ARG A 115 -23.76 -5.87 -7.11
CA ARG A 115 -24.02 -5.54 -8.52
C ARG A 115 -23.42 -6.54 -9.51
N ALA A 116 -22.31 -7.18 -9.12
CA ALA A 116 -21.62 -8.16 -9.95
C ALA A 116 -22.42 -9.49 -10.07
N ARG A 117 -23.21 -9.82 -9.05
CA ARG A 117 -24.06 -11.02 -9.03
C ARG A 117 -25.31 -10.88 -9.91
N ALA A 118 -25.77 -9.64 -10.14
CA ALA A 118 -26.90 -9.36 -11.02
C ALA A 118 -26.58 -9.53 -12.52
N VAL A 119 -25.30 -9.56 -12.92
CA VAL A 119 -24.89 -9.65 -14.34
C VAL A 119 -24.93 -11.09 -14.86
N CYS A 120 -24.71 -12.09 -13.99
CA CYS A 120 -24.66 -13.50 -14.38
C CYS A 120 -26.02 -14.21 -14.47
N GLU A 121 -27.11 -13.61 -13.96
CA GLU A 121 -28.47 -14.18 -14.09
C GLU A 121 -29.12 -13.92 -15.46
N GLY A 122 -28.49 -13.14 -16.34
CA GLY A 122 -28.96 -12.86 -17.71
C GLY A 122 -28.51 -13.86 -18.79
N VAL A 123 -27.70 -14.87 -18.45
CA VAL A 123 -27.23 -15.89 -19.40
C VAL A 123 -27.61 -17.27 -18.89
N THR A 124 -28.78 -17.77 -19.31
CA THR A 124 -29.06 -19.20 -19.24
C THR A 124 -28.19 -19.94 -20.26
N THR A 125 -26.96 -20.26 -19.87
CA THR A 125 -26.21 -21.36 -20.49
C THR A 125 -25.45 -22.13 -19.40
N SER A 126 -25.91 -23.35 -19.18
CA SER A 126 -25.29 -24.38 -18.34
C SER A 126 -23.78 -24.50 -18.54
N CYS A 127 -23.00 -24.35 -17.47
CA CYS A 127 -21.73 -25.04 -17.32
C CYS A 127 -21.51 -25.40 -15.86
N THR A 128 -21.84 -26.64 -15.51
CA THR A 128 -21.38 -27.30 -14.29
C THR A 128 -19.88 -27.57 -14.45
N THR A 129 -19.02 -26.77 -13.84
CA THR A 129 -17.61 -27.14 -13.70
C THR A 129 -17.47 -28.02 -12.46
N GLN A 130 -17.55 -29.33 -12.67
CA GLN A 130 -17.07 -30.32 -11.71
C GLN A 130 -15.55 -30.17 -11.62
N ILE A 131 -15.05 -29.70 -10.48
CA ILE A 131 -13.65 -29.92 -10.12
C ILE A 131 -13.58 -31.32 -9.53
N ALA A 132 -13.05 -32.25 -10.32
CA ALA A 132 -12.65 -33.57 -9.87
C ALA A 132 -11.50 -33.40 -8.86
N VAL A 133 -11.72 -33.87 -7.64
CA VAL A 133 -10.66 -34.10 -6.66
C VAL A 133 -10.15 -35.50 -6.96
N SER A 134 -8.98 -35.60 -7.59
CA SER A 134 -8.33 -36.88 -7.83
C SER A 134 -7.51 -37.28 -6.61
N ASP A 135 -7.78 -38.49 -6.15
CA ASP A 135 -7.18 -39.22 -5.04
C ASP A 135 -5.64 -39.29 -5.09
N LEU A 136 -5.01 -39.09 -3.93
CA LEU A 136 -3.76 -39.76 -3.56
C LEU A 136 -3.83 -40.17 -2.08
N ASN A 137 -4.28 -41.41 -1.87
CA ASN A 137 -4.02 -42.17 -0.65
C ASN A 137 -2.54 -42.55 -0.62
N SER A 138 -1.88 -42.36 0.52
CA SER A 138 -0.71 -43.16 0.89
C SER A 138 -0.85 -43.64 2.33
N ASP A 139 -0.53 -44.91 2.49
CA ASP A 139 -0.80 -45.77 3.62
C ASP A 139 -0.06 -45.41 4.92
N SER A 140 -0.70 -45.87 6.00
CA SER A 140 -0.27 -46.02 7.39
C SER A 140 1.14 -46.57 7.64
N SER A 141 1.75 -46.23 8.79
CA SER A 141 1.90 -47.17 9.93
C SER A 141 2.76 -46.65 11.12
N ALA A 142 2.32 -47.08 12.33
CA ALA A 142 3.05 -47.31 13.59
C ALA A 142 3.58 -46.11 14.41
N ALA A 143 2.93 -45.76 15.54
CA ALA A 143 3.15 -46.26 16.93
C ALA A 143 4.22 -45.40 17.68
N SER A 144 4.14 -45.02 18.95
CA SER A 144 3.33 -45.43 20.11
C SER A 144 3.49 -44.39 21.25
N ASP A 145 2.46 -44.26 22.07
CA ASP A 145 2.46 -44.05 23.54
C ASP A 145 3.47 -43.11 24.22
N THR A 146 2.96 -42.00 24.77
CA THR A 146 2.86 -41.83 26.23
C THR A 146 1.78 -40.81 26.55
N SER A 147 0.75 -41.27 27.26
CA SER A 147 -0.30 -40.44 27.82
C SER A 147 0.01 -40.09 29.29
N GLN A 148 -0.66 -39.03 29.75
CA GLN A 148 -0.90 -38.65 31.16
C GLN A 148 0.04 -37.60 31.74
N LEU A 149 -0.26 -36.33 31.44
CA LEU A 149 -0.72 -35.34 32.43
C LEU A 149 -0.91 -33.99 31.73
N PHE A 150 -2.14 -33.46 31.82
CA PHE A 150 -2.63 -32.08 31.64
C PHE A 150 -3.89 -32.01 30.77
N GLY A 151 -4.88 -31.32 31.33
CA GLY A 151 -6.29 -31.41 30.99
C GLY A 151 -6.68 -30.84 29.62
N SER A 152 -7.80 -31.39 29.16
CA SER A 152 -8.63 -31.03 28.01
C SER A 152 -8.50 -29.57 27.53
N TYR A 153 -7.86 -29.40 26.38
CA TYR A 153 -8.14 -28.27 25.49
C TYR A 153 -9.15 -28.74 24.44
N HIS A 154 -10.33 -28.11 24.45
CA HIS A 154 -11.34 -28.25 23.41
C HIS A 154 -10.81 -27.75 22.07
N SER A 155 -11.20 -28.47 21.01
CA SER A 155 -11.01 -28.20 19.57
C SER A 155 -10.88 -26.71 19.24
N LEU A 156 -9.70 -26.30 18.78
CA LEU A 156 -9.51 -25.01 18.13
C LEU A 156 -9.96 -25.13 16.67
N ASP A 157 -11.23 -24.84 16.44
CA ASP A 157 -11.77 -24.60 15.10
C ASP A 157 -11.10 -23.33 14.55
N PHE A 158 -10.18 -23.51 13.61
CA PHE A 158 -9.63 -22.42 12.80
C PHE A 158 -10.75 -21.87 11.90
N PRO A 159 -11.09 -20.57 11.96
CA PRO A 159 -12.05 -20.02 11.02
C PRO A 159 -11.39 -19.95 9.65
N THR A 160 -11.87 -20.77 8.73
CA THR A 160 -11.84 -20.51 7.29
C THR A 160 -12.49 -19.13 7.10
N ASN A 161 -11.67 -18.08 7.07
CA ASN A 161 -12.17 -16.71 6.91
C ASN A 161 -13.01 -16.66 5.62
N TYR A 162 -14.30 -16.41 5.83
CA TYR A 162 -15.34 -16.11 4.84
C TYR A 162 -15.32 -16.97 3.57
N ARG A 163 -15.66 -18.26 3.68
CA ARG A 163 -16.55 -18.77 2.63
C ARG A 163 -17.81 -17.91 2.74
N LEU A 164 -18.19 -17.23 1.67
CA LEU A 164 -19.55 -16.73 1.51
C LEU A 164 -20.48 -17.96 1.63
N THR A 165 -20.77 -18.39 2.85
CA THR A 165 -21.97 -19.16 3.13
C THR A 165 -23.08 -18.24 2.66
N THR A 166 -23.73 -18.70 1.60
CA THR A 166 -24.84 -18.06 0.91
C THR A 166 -25.72 -17.31 1.92
N PRO A 167 -25.85 -15.97 1.78
CA PRO A 167 -26.81 -15.25 2.58
C PRO A 167 -28.20 -15.81 2.27
N SER A 168 -29.03 -15.88 3.31
CA SER A 168 -30.49 -15.89 3.18
C SER A 168 -30.91 -15.01 1.99
N ALA A 169 -31.58 -15.62 1.00
CA ALA A 169 -32.13 -15.05 -0.23
C ALA A 169 -32.07 -13.51 -0.31
N PHE A 170 -30.88 -12.97 -0.63
CA PHE A 170 -30.73 -11.55 -0.93
C PHE A 170 -31.07 -11.39 -2.41
N GLU A 171 -32.08 -10.59 -2.74
CA GLU A 171 -32.39 -10.26 -4.13
C GLU A 171 -31.17 -9.60 -4.77
N SER A 172 -30.43 -10.37 -5.56
CA SER A 172 -29.30 -9.93 -6.36
C SER A 172 -29.79 -9.06 -7.53
N SER A 173 -30.27 -7.87 -7.21
CA SER A 173 -30.83 -6.91 -8.16
C SER A 173 -30.12 -5.57 -8.05
N ALA A 174 -30.15 -4.77 -9.12
CA ALA A 174 -29.65 -3.40 -9.10
C ALA A 174 -30.30 -2.56 -7.98
N GLY A 175 -31.57 -2.87 -7.62
CA GLY A 175 -32.24 -2.28 -6.46
C GLY A 175 -31.60 -2.68 -5.12
N GLY A 176 -31.23 -3.96 -4.96
CA GLY A 176 -30.48 -4.42 -3.79
C GLY A 176 -29.15 -3.69 -3.61
N SER A 177 -28.43 -3.42 -4.71
CA SER A 177 -27.18 -2.64 -4.68
C SER A 177 -27.37 -1.19 -4.26
N VAL A 178 -28.43 -0.53 -4.75
CA VAL A 178 -28.80 0.83 -4.34
C VAL A 178 -29.04 0.91 -2.83
N LEU A 179 -29.76 -0.08 -2.27
CA LEU A 179 -30.01 -0.12 -0.84
C LEU A 179 -28.74 -0.41 -0.03
N MET A 180 -27.92 -1.36 -0.48
CA MET A 180 -26.65 -1.70 0.20
C MET A 180 -25.71 -0.48 0.25
N ASN A 181 -25.54 0.23 -0.85
CA ASN A 181 -24.70 1.42 -0.93
C ASN A 181 -25.21 2.54 -0.01
N ALA A 182 -26.52 2.76 0.08
CA ALA A 182 -27.10 3.72 1.03
C ALA A 182 -26.84 3.35 2.49
N LYS A 183 -27.01 2.06 2.86
CA LYS A 183 -26.72 1.59 4.22
C LYS A 183 -25.23 1.70 4.57
N VAL A 184 -24.34 1.36 3.64
CA VAL A 184 -22.89 1.51 3.82
C VAL A 184 -22.51 2.99 3.94
N TYR A 185 -23.17 3.89 3.21
CA TYR A 185 -22.95 5.33 3.35
C TYR A 185 -23.30 5.84 4.75
N VAL A 186 -24.45 5.44 5.28
CA VAL A 186 -24.88 5.76 6.66
C VAL A 186 -23.89 5.20 7.69
N ALA A 187 -23.48 3.94 7.55
CA ALA A 187 -22.47 3.35 8.42
C ALA A 187 -21.13 4.09 8.34
N ALA A 188 -20.71 4.50 7.15
CA ALA A 188 -19.47 5.26 6.95
C ALA A 188 -19.51 6.63 7.64
N ASP A 189 -20.68 7.28 7.69
CA ASP A 189 -20.87 8.51 8.44
C ASP A 189 -20.84 8.25 9.96
N LYS A 190 -21.63 7.28 10.43
CA LYS A 190 -21.69 6.85 11.84
C LYS A 190 -20.30 6.52 12.42
N TYR A 191 -19.46 5.84 11.64
CA TYR A 191 -18.13 5.42 12.06
C TYR A 191 -17.00 6.38 11.64
N ASP A 192 -17.31 7.58 11.11
CA ASP A 192 -16.34 8.57 10.62
C ASP A 192 -15.26 7.94 9.73
N ILE A 193 -15.69 7.32 8.62
CA ILE A 193 -14.84 6.71 7.60
C ILE A 193 -15.04 7.46 6.26
N PRO A 194 -14.46 8.66 6.07
CA PRO A 194 -14.76 9.52 4.91
C PRO A 194 -14.44 8.89 3.55
N THR A 195 -13.43 8.02 3.49
CA THR A 195 -13.06 7.32 2.25
C THR A 195 -14.09 6.26 1.87
N LEU A 196 -14.69 5.56 2.85
CA LEU A 196 -15.79 4.61 2.60
C LEU A 196 -17.04 5.37 2.17
N LYS A 197 -17.34 6.50 2.82
CA LYS A 197 -18.49 7.35 2.49
C LYS A 197 -18.44 7.82 1.04
N ARG A 198 -17.27 8.27 0.58
CA ARG A 198 -17.04 8.65 -0.84
C ARG A 198 -17.18 7.46 -1.79
N GLU A 199 -16.66 6.30 -1.42
CA GLU A 199 -16.77 5.09 -2.25
C GLU A 199 -18.23 4.64 -2.37
N ALA A 200 -19.01 4.67 -1.28
CA ALA A 200 -20.42 4.34 -1.29
C ALA A 200 -21.25 5.29 -2.15
N GLN A 201 -20.97 6.60 -2.08
CA GLN A 201 -21.57 7.59 -2.97
C GLN A 201 -21.28 7.27 -4.45
N LYS A 202 -20.00 7.03 -4.79
CA LYS A 202 -19.60 6.70 -6.15
C LYS A 202 -20.30 5.44 -6.66
N LYS A 203 -20.34 4.37 -5.85
CA LYS A 203 -21.02 3.12 -6.21
C LYS A 203 -22.53 3.30 -6.38
N GLN A 204 -23.16 4.15 -5.55
CA GLN A 204 -24.57 4.52 -5.72
C GLN A 204 -24.82 5.16 -7.08
N GLU A 205 -24.03 6.18 -7.44
CA GLU A 205 -24.14 6.87 -8.74
C GLU A 205 -24.06 5.89 -9.93
N GLU A 206 -23.20 4.87 -9.85
CA GLU A 206 -23.02 3.83 -10.88
C GLU A 206 -24.22 2.85 -11.02
N VAL A 207 -25.08 2.74 -10.01
CA VAL A 207 -26.20 1.78 -10.00
C VAL A 207 -27.58 2.42 -10.09
N LEU A 208 -27.71 3.73 -9.84
CA LEU A 208 -28.99 4.44 -9.80
C LEU A 208 -29.80 4.31 -11.10
N ASP A 209 -29.16 4.43 -12.27
CA ASP A 209 -29.84 4.31 -13.58
C ASP A 209 -30.55 2.96 -13.77
N ARG A 210 -30.07 1.90 -13.10
CA ARG A 210 -30.62 0.54 -13.21
C ARG A 210 -31.49 0.14 -12.02
N GLY A 211 -31.25 0.73 -10.84
CA GLY A 211 -31.87 0.34 -9.59
C GLY A 211 -33.03 1.22 -9.11
N TRP A 212 -33.29 2.37 -9.74
CA TRP A 212 -34.27 3.35 -9.25
C TRP A 212 -35.72 2.84 -9.18
N ASN A 213 -36.12 1.96 -10.08
CA ASN A 213 -37.50 1.47 -10.17
C ASN A 213 -37.73 0.22 -9.28
N SER A 214 -37.33 0.28 -8.02
CA SER A 214 -37.40 -0.85 -7.08
C SER A 214 -37.89 -0.44 -5.69
N ALA A 215 -38.46 -1.37 -4.93
CA ALA A 215 -38.82 -1.13 -3.53
C ALA A 215 -37.57 -0.85 -2.66
N SER A 216 -36.45 -1.46 -3.02
CA SER A 216 -35.14 -1.23 -2.38
C SER A 216 -34.65 0.21 -2.58
N PHE A 217 -34.94 0.84 -3.72
CA PHE A 217 -34.65 2.27 -3.93
C PHE A 217 -35.46 3.15 -2.98
N VAL A 218 -36.77 2.89 -2.81
CA VAL A 218 -37.60 3.64 -1.86
C VAL A 218 -37.11 3.44 -0.42
N THR A 219 -36.75 2.22 -0.06
CA THR A 219 -36.14 1.92 1.25
C THR A 219 -34.81 2.64 1.43
N SER A 220 -34.00 2.78 0.37
CA SER A 220 -32.74 3.49 0.42
C SER A 220 -32.92 4.98 0.72
N LEU A 221 -34.00 5.61 0.21
CA LEU A 221 -34.34 6.99 0.55
C LEU A 221 -34.65 7.13 2.03
N LYS A 222 -35.48 6.25 2.57
CA LYS A 222 -35.80 6.23 3.99
C LYS A 222 -34.53 6.11 4.84
N VAL A 223 -33.66 5.16 4.52
CA VAL A 223 -32.37 4.96 5.20
C VAL A 223 -31.49 6.21 5.16
N LEU A 224 -31.41 6.92 4.03
CA LEU A 224 -30.58 8.13 3.90
C LEU A 224 -31.11 9.30 4.73
N TYR A 225 -32.44 9.48 4.82
CA TYR A 225 -33.03 10.57 5.60
C TYR A 225 -33.01 10.29 7.10
N GLU A 226 -33.22 9.03 7.50
CA GLU A 226 -33.15 8.63 8.91
C GLU A 226 -31.72 8.49 9.44
N GLY A 227 -30.76 8.13 8.56
CA GLY A 227 -29.42 7.72 8.96
C GLY A 227 -28.32 8.77 8.82
N THR A 228 -28.59 9.93 8.22
CA THR A 228 -27.58 11.01 8.11
C THR A 228 -28.09 12.31 8.74
N MET A 229 -27.18 13.23 9.08
CA MET A 229 -27.57 14.56 9.56
C MET A 229 -28.06 15.46 8.41
N ASP A 230 -28.86 16.48 8.71
CA ASP A 230 -29.40 17.42 7.70
C ASP A 230 -28.33 18.16 6.90
N THR A 231 -27.13 18.34 7.47
CA THR A 231 -25.99 18.94 6.78
C THR A 231 -25.34 17.99 5.77
N ASP A 232 -25.55 16.68 5.91
CA ASP A 232 -25.01 15.65 5.03
C ASP A 232 -25.99 15.34 3.89
N ARG A 233 -25.95 16.23 2.89
CA ARG A 233 -26.86 16.23 1.75
C ARG A 233 -26.31 15.57 0.50
N ALA A 234 -25.03 15.19 0.48
CA ALA A 234 -24.34 14.80 -0.76
C ALA A 234 -25.04 13.62 -1.47
N LEU A 235 -25.27 12.50 -0.78
CA LEU A 235 -25.95 11.35 -1.38
C LEU A 235 -27.46 11.55 -1.51
N ARG A 236 -28.08 12.32 -0.59
CA ARG A 236 -29.52 12.68 -0.67
C ARG A 236 -29.81 13.47 -1.93
N ASP A 237 -29.04 14.51 -2.22
CA ASP A 237 -29.24 15.40 -3.35
C ASP A 237 -29.02 14.67 -4.69
N ILE A 238 -28.02 13.79 -4.77
CA ILE A 238 -27.82 12.90 -5.92
C ILE A 238 -29.06 12.04 -6.15
N THR A 239 -29.53 11.36 -5.09
CA THR A 239 -30.67 10.45 -5.20
C THR A 239 -31.97 11.23 -5.51
N MET A 240 -32.16 12.41 -4.92
CA MET A 240 -33.30 13.29 -5.19
C MET A 240 -33.31 13.81 -6.62
N LYS A 241 -32.15 14.13 -7.20
CA LYS A 241 -32.06 14.50 -8.61
C LYS A 241 -32.59 13.39 -9.52
N PHE A 242 -32.35 12.13 -9.17
CA PHE A 242 -32.93 10.98 -9.88
C PHE A 242 -34.44 10.86 -9.64
N VAL A 243 -34.90 11.05 -8.39
CA VAL A 243 -36.33 11.06 -8.07
C VAL A 243 -37.08 12.11 -8.90
N GLY A 244 -36.55 13.34 -9.01
CA GLY A 244 -37.16 14.40 -9.82
C GLY A 244 -37.31 14.05 -11.30
N LYS A 245 -36.32 13.36 -11.88
CA LYS A 245 -36.37 12.89 -13.28
C LYS A 245 -37.43 11.82 -13.52
N HIS A 246 -37.71 10.99 -12.52
CA HIS A 246 -38.63 9.85 -12.59
C HIS A 246 -39.85 10.01 -11.69
N ALA A 247 -40.19 11.25 -11.33
CA ALA A 247 -41.20 11.53 -10.31
C ALA A 247 -42.56 10.99 -10.73
N LYS A 248 -42.89 11.06 -12.03
CA LYS A 248 -44.15 10.55 -12.56
C LYS A 248 -44.27 9.03 -12.32
N GLU A 249 -43.24 8.27 -12.69
CA GLU A 249 -43.21 6.82 -12.55
C GLU A 249 -43.16 6.39 -11.07
N LEU A 250 -42.44 7.13 -10.23
CA LEU A 250 -42.35 6.84 -8.80
C LEU A 250 -43.68 7.12 -8.07
N MET A 251 -44.44 8.14 -8.46
CA MET A 251 -45.74 8.45 -7.87
C MET A 251 -46.83 7.40 -8.17
N ASP A 252 -46.63 6.55 -9.18
CA ASP A 252 -47.50 5.40 -9.44
C ASP A 252 -47.20 4.21 -8.48
N ARG A 253 -46.12 4.28 -7.69
CA ARG A 253 -45.74 3.23 -6.73
C ARG A 253 -46.28 3.51 -5.34
N GLY A 254 -47.08 2.59 -4.81
CA GLY A 254 -47.74 2.74 -3.51
C GLY A 254 -46.77 2.95 -2.34
N GLU A 255 -45.63 2.24 -2.35
CA GLU A 255 -44.60 2.35 -1.32
C GLU A 255 -43.88 3.71 -1.35
N PHE A 256 -43.66 4.30 -2.53
CA PHE A 256 -43.06 5.63 -2.65
C PHE A 256 -44.03 6.71 -2.19
N VAL A 257 -45.30 6.61 -2.59
CA VAL A 257 -46.37 7.51 -2.13
C VAL A 257 -46.53 7.46 -0.62
N SER A 258 -46.41 6.27 -0.01
CA SER A 258 -46.48 6.10 1.45
C SER A 258 -45.31 6.83 2.13
N LEU A 259 -44.09 6.64 1.64
CA LEU A 259 -42.90 7.35 2.16
C LEU A 259 -43.05 8.88 2.08
N VAL A 260 -43.50 9.39 0.94
CA VAL A 260 -43.71 10.84 0.72
C VAL A 260 -44.81 11.41 1.63
N ARG A 261 -45.82 10.62 2.00
CA ARG A 261 -46.86 11.05 2.95
C ARG A 261 -46.40 11.04 4.39
N GLU A 262 -45.51 10.13 4.75
CA GLU A 262 -45.00 9.95 6.10
C GLU A 262 -43.90 10.96 6.45
N ASP A 263 -43.05 11.31 5.48
CA ASP A 263 -41.89 12.17 5.68
C ASP A 263 -42.02 13.51 4.92
N ASN A 264 -42.20 14.59 5.69
CA ASN A 264 -42.36 15.94 5.16
C ASN A 264 -41.09 16.47 4.48
N GLU A 265 -39.90 16.09 4.94
CA GLU A 265 -38.64 16.54 4.33
C GLU A 265 -38.48 15.88 2.96
N ILE A 266 -38.71 14.57 2.88
CA ILE A 266 -38.73 13.83 1.61
C ILE A 266 -39.77 14.44 0.68
N CYS A 267 -41.00 14.70 1.15
CA CYS A 267 -42.03 15.33 0.32
C CYS A 267 -41.59 16.68 -0.27
N PHE A 268 -40.98 17.53 0.55
CA PHE A 268 -40.54 18.85 0.12
C PHE A 268 -39.40 18.77 -0.90
N ASP A 269 -38.46 17.85 -0.69
CA ASP A 269 -37.32 17.68 -1.60
C ASP A 269 -37.71 16.97 -2.91
N VAL A 270 -38.68 16.05 -2.88
CA VAL A 270 -39.32 15.50 -4.08
C VAL A 270 -39.99 16.60 -4.89
N LEU A 271 -40.71 17.52 -4.24
CA LEU A 271 -41.34 18.65 -4.92
C LEU A 271 -40.28 19.56 -5.58
N LYS A 272 -39.23 19.95 -4.85
CA LYS A 272 -38.13 20.74 -5.41
C LYS A 272 -37.47 20.05 -6.60
N ALA A 273 -37.15 18.76 -6.46
CA ALA A 273 -36.49 17.99 -7.49
C ALA A 273 -37.36 17.86 -8.75
N SER A 274 -38.67 17.65 -8.58
CA SER A 274 -39.63 17.58 -9.68
C SER A 274 -39.75 18.91 -10.43
N LEU A 275 -39.76 20.03 -9.71
CA LEU A 275 -39.78 21.37 -10.32
C LEU A 275 -38.48 21.68 -11.07
N ALA A 276 -37.33 21.24 -10.54
CA ALA A 276 -36.03 21.40 -11.19
C ALA A 276 -35.85 20.51 -12.43
N ALA A 277 -36.59 19.40 -12.53
CA ALA A 277 -36.51 18.45 -13.63
C ALA A 277 -37.46 18.78 -14.81
N ALA A 278 -38.40 19.73 -14.64
CA ALA A 278 -39.41 20.04 -15.65
C ALA A 278 -38.79 20.65 -16.93
N PRO A 279 -39.14 20.14 -18.14
CA PRO A 279 -38.66 20.72 -19.40
C PRO A 279 -39.29 22.09 -19.61
N GLY A 280 -38.57 23.16 -19.26
CA GLY A 280 -39.04 24.54 -19.40
C GLY A 280 -38.39 25.56 -18.47
N THR A 281 -37.67 25.14 -17.42
CA THR A 281 -36.88 26.05 -16.59
C THR A 281 -35.48 26.23 -17.15
N THR A 282 -35.37 26.87 -18.32
CA THR A 282 -34.22 27.77 -18.50
C THR A 282 -34.41 28.90 -17.48
N PRO A 283 -33.42 29.22 -16.64
CA PRO A 283 -33.53 30.42 -15.82
C PRO A 283 -33.71 31.61 -16.78
N PRO A 284 -34.56 32.61 -16.46
CA PRO A 284 -34.54 33.85 -17.22
C PRO A 284 -33.10 34.36 -17.20
N LEU A 285 -32.59 34.68 -18.39
CA LEU A 285 -31.29 35.30 -18.60
C LEU A 285 -31.24 36.62 -17.80
N ALA A 286 -30.84 36.54 -16.55
CA ALA A 286 -30.55 37.67 -15.68
C ALA A 286 -29.57 37.23 -14.57
N ALA A 287 -28.43 36.68 -14.97
CA ALA A 287 -27.17 36.69 -14.20
C ALA A 287 -25.95 36.19 -15.01
N SER A 288 -26.10 35.77 -16.27
CA SER A 288 -24.97 35.37 -17.14
C SER A 288 -24.17 36.54 -17.72
N SER A 289 -23.84 37.55 -16.90
CA SER A 289 -22.87 38.57 -17.31
C SER A 289 -21.84 38.98 -16.25
N ILE A 290 -21.76 38.32 -15.07
CA ILE A 290 -20.68 38.60 -14.09
C ILE A 290 -19.94 37.35 -13.58
N MET A 291 -20.41 36.11 -13.78
CA MET A 291 -19.71 34.91 -13.32
C MET A 291 -19.05 34.06 -14.43
N LEU A 292 -18.59 34.71 -15.50
CA LEU A 292 -17.70 34.10 -16.50
C LEU A 292 -16.29 34.68 -16.40
N HIS A 293 -15.82 34.91 -15.16
CA HIS A 293 -14.45 35.35 -14.88
C HIS A 293 -13.64 34.45 -13.95
N TYR A 294 -14.13 33.28 -13.53
CA TYR A 294 -13.39 32.46 -12.55
C TYR A 294 -13.02 31.02 -12.90
N LEU A 295 -13.37 30.49 -14.08
CA LEU A 295 -12.90 29.16 -14.49
C LEU A 295 -12.57 29.14 -15.98
N GLY A 296 -11.35 29.54 -16.33
CA GLY A 296 -10.88 29.53 -17.71
C GLY A 296 -9.61 30.34 -17.95
N LYS A 297 -8.51 30.00 -17.27
CA LYS A 297 -7.17 30.41 -17.73
C LYS A 297 -6.22 29.21 -17.74
N ARG A 298 -5.98 28.66 -18.93
CA ARG A 298 -4.66 28.10 -19.26
C ARG A 298 -4.09 28.87 -20.45
N LYS A 299 -2.94 29.48 -20.15
CA LYS A 299 -1.75 29.73 -20.98
C LYS A 299 -1.92 30.53 -22.28
N THR A 300 -1.51 31.80 -22.20
CA THR A 300 -0.62 32.40 -23.20
C THR A 300 0.65 32.87 -22.49
N ALA A 301 1.78 32.62 -23.13
CA ALA A 301 3.14 32.79 -22.63
C ALA A 301 3.46 34.21 -22.14
N ASP A 302 4.10 34.30 -20.97
CA ASP A 302 5.13 35.31 -20.70
C ASP A 302 6.22 34.69 -19.81
N MET A 303 7.46 35.06 -20.11
CA MET A 303 8.71 34.62 -19.50
C MET A 303 8.86 35.24 -18.10
N SER A 304 9.56 34.52 -17.21
CA SER A 304 10.02 34.95 -15.89
C SER A 304 9.04 34.88 -14.71
N SER A 305 8.73 33.67 -14.25
CA SER A 305 8.67 33.33 -12.83
C SER A 305 8.51 31.82 -12.69
N ILE A 306 9.48 31.17 -12.04
CA ILE A 306 9.45 29.75 -11.75
C ILE A 306 8.43 29.56 -10.63
N ILE A 307 7.18 29.27 -10.99
CA ILE A 307 6.20 28.70 -10.08
C ILE A 307 6.55 27.22 -9.98
N VAL A 308 7.10 26.84 -8.84
CA VAL A 308 7.29 25.43 -8.46
C VAL A 308 5.90 24.86 -8.18
N ASP A 309 5.44 23.92 -9.00
CA ASP A 309 4.24 23.12 -8.73
C ASP A 309 4.44 22.35 -7.40
N PRO A 310 3.54 22.48 -6.40
CA PRO A 310 3.68 21.79 -5.11
C PRO A 310 3.05 20.38 -5.09
N GLU A 311 2.84 19.74 -6.25
CA GLU A 311 2.42 18.32 -6.32
C GLU A 311 3.61 17.34 -6.17
N ALA A 312 4.57 17.69 -5.31
CA ALA A 312 5.61 16.79 -4.86
C ALA A 312 5.06 15.86 -3.75
N GLU A 313 5.03 14.56 -4.03
CA GLU A 313 5.02 13.45 -3.06
C GLU A 313 3.95 13.45 -1.94
N VAL A 314 2.67 13.62 -2.26
CA VAL A 314 1.63 13.27 -1.27
C VAL A 314 1.47 11.75 -1.23
N LEU A 315 2.11 11.10 -0.25
CA LEU A 315 1.88 9.69 0.08
C LEU A 315 0.36 9.40 0.05
N SER A 316 -0.05 8.22 -0.44
CA SER A 316 -1.48 7.88 -0.41
C SER A 316 -2.02 8.00 1.04
N PRO A 317 -3.29 8.40 1.26
CA PRO A 317 -3.83 8.54 2.61
C PRO A 317 -3.67 7.29 3.48
N ARG A 318 -3.63 6.11 2.84
CA ARG A 318 -3.36 4.83 3.50
C ARG A 318 -1.92 4.70 3.96
N LEU A 319 -0.95 5.03 3.10
CA LEU A 319 0.47 4.97 3.43
C LEU A 319 0.85 6.03 4.49
N GLN A 320 0.19 7.20 4.46
CA GLN A 320 0.33 8.20 5.53
C GLN A 320 -0.11 7.65 6.89
N ARG A 321 -1.27 7.00 6.96
CA ARG A 321 -1.74 6.36 8.21
C ARG A 321 -0.79 5.29 8.70
N GLN A 322 -0.25 4.47 7.79
CA GLN A 322 0.73 3.45 8.16
C GLN A 322 2.01 4.08 8.70
N ALA A 323 2.56 5.11 8.04
CA ALA A 323 3.74 5.83 8.53
C ALA A 323 3.50 6.42 9.95
N MET A 324 2.31 6.96 10.23
CA MET A 324 1.96 7.47 11.55
C MET A 324 1.93 6.38 12.64
N LEU A 325 1.64 5.12 12.30
CA LEU A 325 1.68 4.00 13.26
C LEU A 325 3.10 3.78 13.79
N LEU A 326 4.11 3.91 12.92
CA LEU A 326 5.52 3.79 13.32
C LEU A 326 5.94 4.94 14.24
N GLU A 327 5.53 6.17 13.92
CA GLU A 327 5.89 7.37 14.69
C GLU A 327 5.24 7.37 16.08
N THR A 328 3.98 6.96 16.16
CA THR A 328 3.22 6.99 17.42
C THR A 328 3.38 5.72 18.26
N GLY A 329 3.69 4.58 17.63
CA GLY A 329 3.73 3.26 18.29
C GLY A 329 2.36 2.80 18.83
N LYS A 330 1.26 3.46 18.44
CA LYS A 330 -0.09 3.12 18.92
C LYS A 330 -0.48 1.71 18.49
N TRP A 331 -0.94 0.92 19.46
CA TRP A 331 -1.32 -0.50 19.29
C TRP A 331 -0.15 -1.43 18.94
N SER A 332 1.10 -1.00 19.19
CA SER A 332 2.25 -1.88 19.03
C SER A 332 2.18 -3.09 19.97
N ASP A 333 2.39 -4.27 19.39
CA ASP A 333 2.40 -5.58 20.04
C ASP A 333 3.74 -6.31 19.82
N LEU A 334 4.72 -5.59 19.26
CA LEU A 334 6.09 -6.02 19.04
C LEU A 334 7.07 -4.89 19.42
N SER A 335 8.12 -5.24 20.14
CA SER A 335 9.27 -4.37 20.39
C SER A 335 10.52 -5.04 19.83
N ILE A 336 11.28 -4.34 19.00
CA ILE A 336 12.60 -4.81 18.57
C ILE A 336 13.66 -3.87 19.13
N ILE A 337 14.66 -4.42 19.81
CA ILE A 337 15.78 -3.68 20.39
C ILE A 337 16.99 -3.91 19.51
N CYS A 338 17.56 -2.84 18.94
CA CYS A 338 18.77 -2.86 18.15
C CYS A 338 19.74 -1.82 18.70
N HIS A 339 20.94 -2.23 19.10
CA HIS A 339 21.95 -1.38 19.75
C HIS A 339 21.40 -0.50 20.89
N GLY A 340 20.47 -1.04 21.69
CA GLY A 340 19.81 -0.33 22.80
C GLY A 340 18.67 0.61 22.39
N LYS A 341 18.47 0.90 21.10
CA LYS A 341 17.29 1.61 20.61
C LYS A 341 16.12 0.64 20.51
N THR A 342 14.98 1.01 21.10
CA THR A 342 13.74 0.22 21.06
C THR A 342 12.80 0.76 19.98
N PHE A 343 12.40 -0.10 19.07
CA PHE A 343 11.41 0.15 18.04
C PHE A 343 10.07 -0.46 18.44
N LYS A 344 9.01 0.36 18.49
CA LYS A 344 7.63 -0.08 18.77
C LYS A 344 6.94 -0.39 17.45
N LEU A 345 6.74 -1.67 17.16
CA LEU A 345 6.29 -2.20 15.89
C LEU A 345 5.02 -3.05 16.06
N HIS A 346 4.46 -3.48 14.93
CA HIS A 346 3.23 -4.25 14.88
C HIS A 346 3.49 -5.60 14.21
N ARG A 347 3.19 -6.70 14.88
CA ARG A 347 3.35 -8.07 14.35
C ARG A 347 2.60 -8.23 13.03
N SER A 348 1.38 -7.71 12.98
CA SER A 348 0.53 -7.74 11.78
C SER A 348 1.16 -7.04 10.56
N ILE A 349 2.08 -6.09 10.76
CA ILE A 349 2.79 -5.40 9.68
C ILE A 349 4.13 -6.10 9.38
N VAL A 350 4.92 -6.39 10.42
CA VAL A 350 6.30 -6.89 10.30
C VAL A 350 6.33 -8.38 9.94
N CYS A 351 5.61 -9.22 10.69
CA CYS A 351 5.65 -10.67 10.54
C CYS A 351 5.01 -11.14 9.22
N VAL A 352 3.99 -10.43 8.72
CA VAL A 352 3.38 -10.74 7.41
C VAL A 352 4.36 -10.50 6.25
N GLN A 353 5.33 -9.60 6.44
CA GLN A 353 6.31 -9.24 5.43
C GLN A 353 7.65 -9.97 5.57
N SER A 354 7.90 -10.69 6.68
CA SER A 354 9.15 -11.39 6.94
C SER A 354 8.93 -12.68 7.73
N LYS A 355 9.15 -13.83 7.09
CA LYS A 355 9.03 -15.14 7.73
C LYS A 355 10.03 -15.36 8.88
N PRO A 356 11.30 -14.93 8.77
CA PRO A 356 12.23 -14.99 9.90
C PRO A 356 11.74 -14.18 11.10
N LEU A 357 11.24 -12.95 10.90
CA LEU A 357 10.70 -12.14 11.99
C LEU A 357 9.39 -12.71 12.55
N GLU A 358 8.54 -13.29 11.70
CA GLU A 358 7.39 -14.10 12.13
C GLU A 358 7.84 -15.26 13.03
N ALA A 359 8.82 -16.05 12.61
CA ALA A 359 9.32 -17.18 13.39
C ALA A 359 9.92 -16.74 14.75
N MET A 360 10.57 -15.57 14.80
CA MET A 360 11.07 -14.97 16.04
C MET A 360 9.92 -14.51 16.96
N ALA A 361 8.85 -13.96 16.38
CA ALA A 361 7.70 -13.44 17.13
C ALA A 361 6.68 -14.52 17.55
N ASP A 362 6.58 -15.63 16.81
CA ASP A 362 5.57 -16.69 17.02
C ASP A 362 6.03 -17.84 17.93
N GLY A 363 7.25 -17.76 18.47
CA GLY A 363 7.90 -18.86 19.17
C GLY A 363 7.35 -19.19 20.57
N LYS A 364 7.65 -20.42 21.03
CA LYS A 364 7.55 -20.87 22.45
C LYS A 364 8.68 -20.31 23.34
N PHE A 365 9.48 -19.39 22.81
CA PHE A 365 10.61 -18.77 23.49
C PHE A 365 10.20 -17.42 24.08
N MET A 366 11.02 -16.86 24.98
CA MET A 366 10.65 -15.66 25.75
C MET A 366 10.36 -14.45 24.85
N GLU A 367 10.97 -14.39 23.67
CA GLU A 367 10.83 -13.34 22.68
C GLU A 367 9.40 -13.31 22.11
N GLY A 368 8.85 -14.48 21.79
CA GLY A 368 7.48 -14.61 21.29
C GLY A 368 6.43 -14.33 22.37
N ILE A 369 6.72 -14.73 23.62
CA ILE A 369 5.84 -14.51 24.78
C ILE A 369 5.83 -13.04 25.22
N ASN A 370 6.99 -12.40 25.32
CA ASN A 370 7.11 -11.03 25.79
C ASN A 370 6.94 -9.99 24.67
N GLY A 371 6.97 -10.43 23.40
CA GLY A 371 6.94 -9.54 22.24
C GLY A 371 8.17 -8.64 22.14
N VAL A 372 9.32 -9.11 22.65
CA VAL A 372 10.59 -8.36 22.62
C VAL A 372 11.63 -9.18 21.89
N ILE A 373 12.11 -8.69 20.75
CA ILE A 373 13.21 -9.28 19.98
C ILE A 373 14.45 -8.40 20.17
N THR A 374 15.62 -9.00 20.40
CA THR A 374 16.88 -8.25 20.51
C THR A 374 17.80 -8.62 19.35
N LEU A 375 18.17 -7.62 18.54
CA LEU A 375 19.03 -7.72 17.36
C LEU A 375 20.25 -6.80 17.54
N ASN A 376 21.20 -7.19 18.37
CA ASN A 376 22.39 -6.38 18.69
C ASN A 376 23.56 -6.59 17.71
N ASP A 377 23.48 -7.61 16.86
CA ASP A 377 24.52 -7.93 15.87
C ASP A 377 24.29 -7.24 14.52
N ASP A 378 23.20 -6.46 14.39
CA ASP A 378 22.77 -5.80 13.15
C ASP A 378 22.98 -4.28 13.22
N ASP A 379 23.51 -3.69 12.15
CA ASP A 379 23.74 -2.23 12.05
C ASP A 379 22.45 -1.42 12.27
N LEU A 380 22.48 -0.46 13.20
CA LEU A 380 21.32 0.35 13.56
C LEU A 380 20.74 1.11 12.37
N ASP A 381 21.59 1.79 11.59
CA ASP A 381 21.16 2.61 10.46
C ASP A 381 20.49 1.76 9.37
N VAL A 382 21.02 0.56 9.12
CA VAL A 382 20.46 -0.39 8.14
C VAL A 382 19.13 -0.94 8.64
N PHE A 383 19.03 -1.23 9.94
CA PHE A 383 17.79 -1.65 10.57
C PHE A 383 16.73 -0.54 10.54
N GLU A 384 17.11 0.73 10.66
CA GLU A 384 16.19 1.86 10.48
C GLU A 384 15.65 1.96 9.05
N CYS A 385 16.47 1.65 8.04
CA CYS A 385 16.00 1.53 6.66
C CYS A 385 14.98 0.39 6.50
N LEU A 386 15.26 -0.78 7.09
CA LEU A 386 14.34 -1.92 7.11
C LEU A 386 13.00 -1.55 7.77
N VAL A 387 13.04 -0.93 8.95
CA VAL A 387 11.84 -0.48 9.66
C VAL A 387 11.09 0.58 8.86
N SER A 388 11.80 1.53 8.25
CA SER A 388 11.18 2.54 7.38
C SER A 388 10.45 1.89 6.21
N PHE A 389 11.07 0.89 5.58
CA PHE A 389 10.47 0.16 4.47
C PHE A 389 9.13 -0.50 4.86
N PHE A 390 9.05 -1.18 6.02
CA PHE A 390 7.82 -1.85 6.46
C PHE A 390 6.60 -0.93 6.56
N TYR A 391 6.80 0.37 6.81
CA TYR A 391 5.72 1.34 7.06
C TYR A 391 5.57 2.41 5.97
N LYS A 392 6.64 2.69 5.23
CA LYS A 392 6.71 3.78 4.25
C LYS A 392 6.92 3.27 2.82
N GLU A 393 7.17 1.97 2.64
CA GLU A 393 7.50 1.33 1.35
C GLU A 393 8.78 1.92 0.70
N THR A 394 9.53 2.72 1.43
CA THR A 394 10.78 3.35 1.03
C THR A 394 11.65 3.61 2.25
N TYR A 395 12.91 3.96 2.03
CA TYR A 395 13.84 4.40 3.05
C TYR A 395 14.73 5.51 2.50
N ASP A 396 15.30 6.30 3.40
CA ASP A 396 16.21 7.37 3.04
C ASP A 396 17.65 6.82 2.93
N ASP A 397 18.29 7.07 1.80
CA ASP A 397 19.69 6.77 1.52
C ASP A 397 20.53 8.04 1.31
N SER A 398 19.98 9.21 1.62
CA SER A 398 20.61 10.53 1.41
C SER A 398 21.64 10.90 2.48
N HIS A 399 21.70 10.18 3.60
CA HIS A 399 22.49 10.56 4.75
C HIS A 399 23.36 9.41 5.28
N ASN A 400 24.67 9.50 5.07
CA ASN A 400 25.62 9.07 6.08
C ASN A 400 26.68 10.16 6.28
N VAL A 401 26.32 11.17 7.08
CA VAL A 401 27.31 11.99 7.78
C VAL A 401 27.20 11.61 9.25
N THR A 402 27.98 10.63 9.70
CA THR A 402 28.46 10.66 11.08
C THR A 402 29.93 10.23 11.14
N THR A 403 30.80 11.22 10.99
CA THR A 403 32.12 11.23 11.63
C THR A 403 31.92 11.08 13.14
N THR A 404 32.13 9.89 13.70
CA THR A 404 32.38 9.74 15.14
C THR A 404 33.88 9.65 15.39
N LEU A 405 34.58 10.76 15.18
CA LEU A 405 35.82 11.04 15.91
C LEU A 405 35.81 12.52 16.29
N ALA A 406 35.70 12.75 17.60
CA ALA A 406 35.94 14.04 18.21
C ALA A 406 37.38 14.48 17.88
N VAL A 407 37.53 15.47 17.01
CA VAL A 407 38.77 16.25 16.89
C VAL A 407 38.43 17.72 17.10
N PRO A 408 39.13 18.43 18.01
CA PRO A 408 38.84 19.83 18.28
C PRO A 408 39.22 20.70 17.10
N SER A 409 38.46 21.78 16.96
CA SER A 409 38.56 22.82 15.95
C SER A 409 39.98 23.37 15.79
N SER A 410 40.59 23.18 14.61
CA SER A 410 41.29 24.26 13.90
C SER A 410 41.65 23.85 12.48
N MET A 411 41.41 24.78 11.55
CA MET A 411 41.85 24.84 10.14
C MET A 411 40.96 24.18 9.08
N ASN A 412 40.55 25.05 8.15
CA ASN A 412 39.94 24.79 6.85
C ASN A 412 40.49 23.54 6.16
N ASP A 413 39.60 22.61 5.81
CA ASP A 413 39.59 22.06 4.46
C ASP A 413 38.16 21.67 4.05
N SER A 414 37.88 21.80 2.78
CA SER A 414 36.61 21.55 2.09
C SER A 414 36.15 20.10 2.28
N PHE A 415 35.38 19.82 3.34
CA PHE A 415 34.85 18.48 3.60
C PHE A 415 33.67 18.17 2.66
N VAL A 416 33.98 17.59 1.50
CA VAL A 416 32.98 16.93 0.65
C VAL A 416 32.63 15.61 1.31
N GLY A 417 31.49 15.56 2.01
CA GLY A 417 30.97 14.30 2.55
C GLY A 417 30.74 13.32 1.41
N THR A 418 31.48 12.21 1.39
CA THR A 418 31.25 11.10 0.45
C THR A 418 29.93 10.44 0.80
N SER A 419 29.01 10.39 -0.17
CA SER A 419 27.69 9.79 -0.01
C SER A 419 27.84 8.27 0.10
N GLN A 420 27.79 7.71 1.31
CA GLN A 420 27.85 6.25 1.56
C GLN A 420 26.60 5.47 1.07
N ALA A 421 25.80 6.04 0.16
CA ALA A 421 24.58 5.44 -0.37
C ALA A 421 24.85 4.07 -1.02
N LEU A 422 25.99 3.86 -1.69
CA LEU A 422 26.35 2.55 -2.24
C LEU A 422 26.46 1.49 -1.13
N LEU A 423 27.26 1.76 -0.10
CA LEU A 423 27.45 0.84 1.01
C LEU A 423 26.16 0.62 1.80
N LEU A 424 25.40 1.68 2.08
CA LEU A 424 24.12 1.58 2.78
C LEU A 424 23.14 0.70 2.01
N ASN A 425 22.89 0.98 0.73
CA ASN A 425 21.97 0.21 -0.10
C ASN A 425 22.41 -1.26 -0.24
N ALA A 426 23.72 -1.53 -0.30
CA ALA A 426 24.27 -2.88 -0.29
C ALA A 426 23.99 -3.61 1.04
N LYS A 427 24.20 -2.95 2.19
CA LYS A 427 23.89 -3.51 3.51
C LYS A 427 22.38 -3.73 3.71
N VAL A 428 21.54 -2.82 3.22
CA VAL A 428 20.08 -3.00 3.23
C VAL A 428 19.67 -4.20 2.38
N TYR A 429 20.32 -4.42 1.24
CA TYR A 429 20.09 -5.60 0.42
C TYR A 429 20.44 -6.90 1.16
N VAL A 430 21.59 -6.94 1.83
CA VAL A 430 22.00 -8.09 2.66
C VAL A 430 21.00 -8.33 3.80
N MET A 431 20.58 -7.27 4.49
CA MET A 431 19.58 -7.37 5.56
C MET A 431 18.23 -7.88 5.03
N ALA A 432 17.84 -7.45 3.84
CA ALA A 432 16.63 -7.92 3.18
C ALA A 432 16.70 -9.41 2.79
N GLU A 433 17.88 -9.90 2.41
CA GLU A 433 18.11 -11.35 2.21
C GLU A 433 18.02 -12.10 3.54
N LYS A 434 18.69 -11.60 4.60
CA LYS A 434 18.66 -12.19 5.95
C LYS A 434 17.24 -12.34 6.50
N PHE A 435 16.38 -11.35 6.28
CA PHE A 435 15.01 -11.35 6.76
C PHE A 435 13.97 -11.83 5.74
N ASP A 436 14.39 -12.39 4.60
CA ASP A 436 13.50 -12.90 3.53
C ASP A 436 12.45 -11.85 3.09
N ILE A 437 12.93 -10.70 2.61
CA ILE A 437 12.09 -9.56 2.17
C ILE A 437 12.44 -9.20 0.72
N PRO A 438 11.92 -9.96 -0.28
CA PRO A 438 12.28 -9.79 -1.68
C PRO A 438 12.00 -8.39 -2.25
N GLU A 439 10.95 -7.72 -1.79
CA GLU A 439 10.57 -6.38 -2.21
C GLU A 439 11.60 -5.33 -1.77
N LEU A 440 12.16 -5.47 -0.57
CA LEU A 440 13.23 -4.60 -0.08
C LEU A 440 14.53 -4.85 -0.86
N LYS A 441 14.84 -6.10 -1.22
CA LYS A 441 15.98 -6.39 -2.11
C LYS A 441 15.86 -5.66 -3.45
N LYS A 442 14.67 -5.68 -4.05
CA LYS A 442 14.39 -4.98 -5.32
C LYS A 442 14.58 -3.46 -5.16
N LEU A 443 14.01 -2.87 -4.10
CA LEU A 443 14.16 -1.45 -3.82
C LEU A 443 15.63 -1.06 -3.58
N ALA A 444 16.37 -1.85 -2.79
CA ALA A 444 17.78 -1.61 -2.54
C ALA A 444 18.64 -1.71 -3.80
N THR A 445 18.30 -2.64 -4.70
CA THR A 445 18.95 -2.72 -6.03
C THR A 445 18.71 -1.44 -6.83
N VAL A 446 17.47 -0.95 -6.88
CA VAL A 446 17.12 0.29 -7.59
C VAL A 446 17.86 1.50 -7.02
N LYS A 447 17.86 1.66 -5.69
CA LYS A 447 18.58 2.77 -5.03
C LYS A 447 20.09 2.66 -5.21
N TYR A 448 20.65 1.45 -5.19
CA TYR A 448 22.06 1.21 -5.50
C TYR A 448 22.41 1.65 -6.93
N GLU A 449 21.64 1.24 -7.94
CA GLU A 449 21.83 1.68 -9.33
C GLU A 449 21.78 3.20 -9.47
N ALA A 450 20.88 3.87 -8.75
CA ALA A 450 20.79 5.33 -8.74
C ALA A 450 21.99 6.02 -8.06
N ALA A 451 22.66 5.34 -7.13
CA ALA A 451 23.85 5.84 -6.44
C ALA A 451 25.14 5.64 -7.26
N VAL A 452 25.20 4.63 -8.13
CA VAL A 452 26.41 4.28 -8.93
C VAL A 452 26.99 5.49 -9.68
N PRO A 453 26.23 6.26 -10.49
CA PRO A 453 26.80 7.37 -11.25
C PRO A 453 27.44 8.48 -10.39
N ILE A 454 27.09 8.54 -9.11
CA ILE A 454 27.50 9.60 -8.18
C ILE A 454 28.72 9.17 -7.37
N ASP A 455 28.73 7.93 -6.88
CA ASP A 455 29.69 7.49 -5.87
C ASP A 455 30.56 6.29 -6.31
N TRP A 456 30.55 5.90 -7.59
CA TRP A 456 31.29 4.72 -8.04
C TRP A 456 32.80 4.77 -7.75
N ASN A 457 33.41 5.95 -7.70
CA ASN A 457 34.86 6.13 -7.50
C ASN A 457 35.25 6.38 -6.03
N SER A 458 34.42 5.95 -5.08
CA SER A 458 34.68 6.05 -3.65
C SER A 458 35.15 4.69 -3.08
N GLU A 459 35.61 4.70 -1.82
CA GLU A 459 35.84 3.46 -1.07
C GLU A 459 34.56 2.63 -0.89
N ALA A 460 33.39 3.28 -0.94
CA ALA A 460 32.10 2.63 -0.73
C ALA A 460 31.79 1.61 -1.83
N MET A 461 32.29 1.80 -3.05
CA MET A 461 32.14 0.83 -4.14
C MET A 461 32.87 -0.50 -3.84
N ALA A 462 34.08 -0.45 -3.29
CA ALA A 462 34.79 -1.67 -2.90
C ALA A 462 34.12 -2.33 -1.68
N ALA A 463 33.78 -1.52 -0.68
CA ALA A 463 33.12 -2.01 0.53
C ALA A 463 31.75 -2.64 0.25
N SER A 464 30.94 -2.05 -0.64
CA SER A 464 29.62 -2.56 -0.99
C SER A 464 29.69 -3.91 -1.71
N ILE A 465 30.64 -4.07 -2.65
CA ILE A 465 30.85 -5.34 -3.35
C ILE A 465 31.30 -6.41 -2.36
N ASN A 466 32.23 -6.09 -1.46
CA ASN A 466 32.71 -7.04 -0.46
C ASN A 466 31.56 -7.58 0.40
N VAL A 467 30.79 -6.67 1.01
CA VAL A 467 29.64 -7.01 1.87
C VAL A 467 28.64 -7.90 1.14
N VAL A 468 28.26 -7.59 -0.10
CA VAL A 468 27.29 -8.41 -0.83
C VAL A 468 27.86 -9.77 -1.20
N TYR A 469 29.12 -9.87 -1.59
CA TYR A 469 29.73 -11.16 -1.93
C TYR A 469 29.94 -12.07 -0.70
N GLU A 470 30.24 -11.49 0.46
CA GLU A 470 30.46 -12.24 1.70
C GLU A 470 29.15 -12.65 2.39
N GLU A 471 28.14 -11.77 2.41
CA GLU A 471 26.96 -11.95 3.27
C GLU A 471 25.71 -12.42 2.52
N THR A 472 25.75 -12.59 1.20
CA THR A 472 24.62 -13.17 0.43
C THR A 472 24.99 -14.51 -0.23
N PRO A 473 24.04 -15.45 -0.34
CA PRO A 473 24.29 -16.74 -0.98
C PRO A 473 24.87 -16.63 -2.39
N GLN A 474 25.66 -17.61 -2.83
CA GLN A 474 26.21 -17.63 -4.19
C GLN A 474 25.12 -17.66 -5.28
N SER A 475 23.98 -18.28 -4.99
CA SER A 475 22.81 -18.30 -5.87
C SER A 475 22.17 -16.94 -6.06
N ASP A 476 22.39 -16.02 -5.13
CA ASP A 476 21.86 -14.67 -5.20
C ASP A 476 22.77 -13.78 -6.05
N ARG A 477 22.34 -13.54 -7.30
CA ARG A 477 23.13 -12.84 -8.32
C ARG A 477 22.60 -11.45 -8.64
N SER A 478 21.43 -11.06 -8.14
CA SER A 478 20.72 -9.89 -8.69
C SER A 478 21.50 -8.59 -8.49
N LEU A 479 21.95 -8.31 -7.26
CA LEU A 479 22.76 -7.11 -7.00
C LEU A 479 24.23 -7.32 -7.41
N LYS A 480 24.75 -8.55 -7.33
CA LYS A 480 26.13 -8.87 -7.76
C LYS A 480 26.35 -8.53 -9.23
N GLU A 481 25.42 -8.88 -10.10
CA GLU A 481 25.50 -8.56 -11.54
C GLU A 481 25.51 -7.06 -11.81
N VAL A 482 24.65 -6.31 -11.11
CA VAL A 482 24.60 -4.84 -11.20
C VAL A 482 25.92 -4.22 -10.77
N MET A 483 26.44 -4.64 -9.62
CA MET A 483 27.70 -4.16 -9.06
C MET A 483 28.89 -4.44 -9.98
N ILE A 484 29.01 -5.68 -10.48
CA ILE A 484 30.11 -6.09 -11.35
C ILE A 484 30.04 -5.39 -12.70
N LYS A 485 28.85 -5.19 -13.25
CA LYS A 485 28.66 -4.41 -14.48
C LYS A 485 29.15 -2.97 -14.29
N ALA A 486 28.72 -2.30 -13.22
CA ALA A 486 29.18 -0.95 -12.89
C ALA A 486 30.70 -0.90 -12.68
N ALA A 487 31.26 -1.86 -11.95
CA ALA A 487 32.70 -1.96 -11.74
C ALA A 487 33.47 -2.21 -13.03
N GLY A 488 32.95 -3.04 -13.94
CA GLY A 488 33.53 -3.32 -15.26
C GLY A 488 33.57 -2.09 -16.17
N GLU A 489 32.51 -1.28 -16.17
CA GLU A 489 32.43 -0.01 -16.91
C GLU A 489 33.51 0.99 -16.46
N HIS A 490 33.90 0.93 -15.17
CA HIS A 490 34.86 1.82 -14.54
C HIS A 490 36.19 1.15 -14.13
N ALA A 491 36.44 -0.09 -14.60
CA ALA A 491 37.50 -0.96 -14.08
C ALA A 491 38.90 -0.32 -14.14
N ARG A 492 39.17 0.47 -15.18
CA ARG A 492 40.44 1.18 -15.35
C ARG A 492 40.77 2.07 -14.15
N TYR A 493 39.79 2.81 -13.63
CA TYR A 493 39.99 3.72 -12.51
C TYR A 493 39.91 2.99 -11.17
N LEU A 494 39.01 2.01 -11.06
CA LEU A 494 38.85 1.23 -9.84
C LEU A 494 40.09 0.40 -9.51
N LEU A 495 40.75 -0.21 -10.50
CA LEU A 495 41.96 -0.99 -10.30
C LEU A 495 43.19 -0.15 -9.87
N GLU A 496 43.15 1.17 -10.05
CA GLU A 496 44.17 2.08 -9.52
C GLU A 496 43.96 2.38 -8.02
N ARG A 497 42.77 2.09 -7.48
CA ARG A 497 42.47 2.24 -6.05
C ARG A 497 42.95 1.03 -5.25
N SER A 498 43.68 1.29 -4.17
CA SER A 498 44.24 0.24 -3.30
C SER A 498 43.18 -0.67 -2.69
N GLU A 499 42.03 -0.09 -2.32
CA GLU A 499 40.92 -0.74 -1.65
C GLU A 499 40.24 -1.74 -2.59
N PHE A 500 39.95 -1.33 -3.83
CA PHE A 500 39.34 -2.21 -4.84
C PHE A 500 40.31 -3.27 -5.36
N LEU A 501 41.59 -2.92 -5.50
CA LEU A 501 42.63 -3.90 -5.83
C LEU A 501 42.77 -4.95 -4.72
N SER A 502 42.74 -4.53 -3.45
CA SER A 502 42.78 -5.45 -2.31
C SER A 502 41.60 -6.41 -2.33
N LEU A 503 40.38 -5.91 -2.60
CA LEU A 503 39.18 -6.73 -2.78
C LEU A 503 39.36 -7.79 -3.88
N CYS A 504 39.83 -7.39 -5.07
CA CYS A 504 40.03 -8.32 -6.18
C CYS A 504 41.09 -9.39 -5.87
N THR A 505 42.11 -9.07 -5.06
CA THR A 505 43.15 -10.05 -4.69
C THR A 505 42.71 -10.98 -3.56
N GLN A 506 41.76 -10.55 -2.72
CA GLN A 506 41.24 -11.35 -1.60
C GLN A 506 40.06 -12.24 -2.01
N SER A 507 39.21 -11.77 -2.93
CA SER A 507 38.04 -12.51 -3.40
C SER A 507 38.20 -12.96 -4.86
N ASN A 508 38.47 -14.26 -5.03
CA ASN A 508 38.58 -14.88 -6.36
C ASN A 508 37.28 -14.76 -7.17
N ASP A 509 36.12 -14.83 -6.50
CA ASP A 509 34.82 -14.76 -7.16
C ASP A 509 34.56 -13.36 -7.73
N VAL A 510 34.87 -12.31 -6.96
CA VAL A 510 34.79 -10.91 -7.44
C VAL A 510 35.73 -10.69 -8.61
N CYS A 511 36.98 -11.14 -8.51
CA CYS A 511 37.96 -11.00 -9.57
C CYS A 511 37.53 -11.72 -10.86
N LEU A 512 37.04 -12.95 -10.74
CA LEU A 512 36.60 -13.75 -11.87
C LEU A 512 35.38 -13.15 -12.56
N ASP A 513 34.40 -12.68 -11.79
CA ASP A 513 33.20 -12.04 -12.34
C ASP A 513 33.53 -10.71 -13.01
N LEU A 514 34.39 -9.89 -12.40
CA LEU A 514 34.89 -8.66 -13.01
C LEU A 514 35.64 -8.92 -14.32
N LEU A 515 36.51 -9.94 -14.35
CA LEU A 515 37.25 -10.30 -15.56
C LEU A 515 36.30 -10.73 -16.68
N LYS A 516 35.31 -11.58 -16.38
CA LYS A 516 34.29 -12.00 -17.36
C LYS A 516 33.54 -10.79 -17.92
N GLU A 517 33.16 -9.85 -17.06
CA GLU A 517 32.43 -8.65 -17.48
C GLU A 517 33.30 -7.72 -18.34
N VAL A 518 34.55 -7.48 -17.96
CA VAL A 518 35.49 -6.67 -18.74
C VAL A 518 35.74 -7.28 -20.12
N VAL A 519 35.92 -8.60 -20.20
CA VAL A 519 36.08 -9.32 -21.46
C VAL A 519 34.81 -9.25 -22.32
N ALA A 520 33.64 -9.48 -21.73
CA ALA A 520 32.36 -9.39 -22.43
C ALA A 520 32.08 -7.97 -22.95
N SER A 521 32.45 -6.95 -22.17
CA SER A 521 32.34 -5.54 -22.55
C SER A 521 33.33 -5.13 -23.65
N ALA A 522 34.53 -5.73 -23.71
CA ALA A 522 35.48 -5.53 -24.79
C ALA A 522 34.95 -6.08 -26.12
N SER A 523 34.42 -7.31 -26.13
CA SER A 523 33.84 -7.91 -27.34
C SER A 523 32.63 -7.15 -27.89
N LYS A 524 31.88 -6.42 -27.04
CA LYS A 524 30.76 -5.55 -27.49
C LYS A 524 31.23 -4.24 -28.15
N ARG A 525 32.45 -3.77 -27.85
CA ARG A 525 33.00 -2.52 -28.43
C ARG A 525 33.54 -2.72 -29.83
N GLU A 526 33.98 -3.93 -30.16
CA GLU A 526 34.46 -4.30 -31.50
C GLU A 526 33.34 -4.35 -32.56
N VAL A 527 32.05 -4.39 -32.15
CA VAL A 527 30.89 -4.48 -33.07
C VAL A 527 30.19 -3.13 -33.27
N LYS A 528 30.92 -2.12 -33.74
CA LYS A 528 30.33 -0.89 -34.28
C LYS A 528 30.94 -0.59 -35.64
N ASP A 529 30.52 -1.35 -36.66
CA ASP A 529 30.83 -1.05 -38.05
C ASP A 529 30.39 0.38 -38.39
N CYS A 530 31.32 1.18 -38.91
CA CYS A 530 30.98 2.45 -39.53
C CYS A 530 30.06 2.18 -40.75
N PRO A 531 28.82 2.68 -40.79
CA PRO A 531 27.86 2.38 -41.86
C PRO A 531 28.27 2.94 -43.24
N ASN A 532 29.43 3.60 -43.34
CA ASN A 532 29.91 4.19 -44.58
C ASN A 532 31.29 3.67 -45.04
N CYS A 533 31.99 2.81 -44.28
CA CYS A 533 33.29 2.29 -44.74
C CYS A 533 33.72 0.92 -44.22
N GLY A 534 32.99 0.27 -43.30
CA GLY A 534 33.30 -1.11 -42.86
C GLY A 534 34.72 -1.30 -42.28
N ALA A 535 35.27 -0.26 -41.66
CA ALA A 535 36.56 -0.34 -40.99
C ALA A 535 36.38 -0.25 -39.47
N ASP A 536 36.96 -1.23 -38.77
CA ASP A 536 37.04 -1.28 -37.31
C ASP A 536 37.89 -0.11 -36.79
N PHE A 537 37.35 0.66 -35.85
CA PHE A 537 38.13 1.63 -35.09
C PHE A 537 38.64 0.95 -33.81
N TYR A 538 39.96 0.79 -33.72
CA TYR A 538 40.68 0.33 -32.54
C TYR A 538 40.67 1.35 -31.39
#